data_AF-M5CG32-F1
#
_entry.id   AF-M5CG32-F1
#
_cell.length_a   1.000
_cell.length_b   1.000
_cell.length_c   1.000
_cell.angle_alpha   90.00
_cell.angle_beta   90.00
_cell.angle_gamma   90.00
#
_symmetry.space_group_name_H-M   'P 1'
#
loop_
_entity.id
_entity.type
_entity.pdbx_description
1 polymer ?
#
loop_
_entity_poly.entity_id
_entity_poly.type
_entity_poly.pdbx_seq_one_letter_code
_entity_poly.pdbx_strand_id
1 'polypeptide(L)'
;MFASLLSAAILGLPLAVQAATYTIAQNHSGPNFFDGWVFTEGIDATTVGNVLYQSREAALQQQLAYVDGNGHAIIKVDNTTVGAGDTYGRASIKINSTATFGKGSLVIMDATHLPYGEAPPPSGRSTARLI
;
A
#
# COMPACT_ATOMS: atom_id res chain seq x y z
N MET A 1 -56.53 51.02 4.01
CA MET A 1 -55.15 50.50 3.91
C MET A 1 -55.06 49.28 4.83
N PHE A 2 -55.18 48.07 4.29
CA PHE A 2 -54.98 46.84 5.07
C PHE A 2 -53.97 45.98 4.31
N ALA A 3 -52.72 45.99 4.79
CA ALA A 3 -51.66 45.15 4.27
C ALA A 3 -51.81 43.75 4.86
N SER A 4 -52.15 42.77 4.03
CA SER A 4 -52.20 41.36 4.42
C SER A 4 -50.82 40.75 4.21
N LEU A 5 -50.16 40.35 5.30
CA LEU A 5 -48.86 39.67 5.27
C LEU A 5 -49.08 38.18 4.97
N LEU A 6 -48.79 37.75 3.74
CA LEU A 6 -48.67 36.34 3.41
C LEU A 6 -47.42 35.77 4.11
N SER A 7 -47.61 34.97 5.16
CA SER A 7 -46.55 34.13 5.71
C SER A 7 -46.32 32.94 4.79
N ALA A 8 -45.18 32.92 4.10
CA ALA A 8 -44.70 31.74 3.40
C ALA A 8 -43.98 30.83 4.39
N ALA A 9 -44.59 29.70 4.75
CA ALA A 9 -43.93 28.64 5.51
C ALA A 9 -42.96 27.90 4.57
N ILE A 10 -41.66 28.06 4.80
CA ILE A 10 -40.62 27.27 4.12
C ILE A 10 -40.65 25.86 4.73
N LEU A 11 -41.24 24.91 4.01
CA LEU A 11 -41.13 23.47 4.30
C LEU A 11 -39.66 23.06 4.12
N GLY A 12 -38.95 22.87 5.24
CA GLY A 12 -37.60 22.31 5.24
C GLY A 12 -37.63 20.85 4.80
N LEU A 13 -37.27 20.59 3.54
CA LEU A 13 -36.95 19.23 3.08
C LEU A 13 -35.69 18.77 3.82
N PRO A 14 -35.72 17.66 4.57
CA PRO A 14 -34.50 17.09 5.09
C PRO A 14 -33.66 16.65 3.88
N LEU A 15 -32.50 17.28 3.70
CA LEU A 15 -31.48 16.78 2.79
C LEU A 15 -31.08 15.40 3.33
N ALA A 16 -31.56 14.34 2.67
CA ALA A 16 -31.10 13.00 2.96
C ALA A 16 -29.62 12.94 2.57
N VAL A 17 -28.73 13.06 3.57
CA VAL A 17 -27.32 12.75 3.39
C VAL A 17 -27.24 11.25 3.20
N GLN A 18 -27.08 10.82 1.95
CA GLN A 18 -26.87 9.42 1.64
C GLN A 18 -25.40 9.09 1.88
N ALA A 19 -25.13 8.35 2.96
CA ALA A 19 -23.81 7.80 3.20
C ALA A 19 -23.47 6.80 2.09
N ALA A 20 -22.23 6.83 1.62
CA ALA A 20 -21.75 5.81 0.69
C ALA A 20 -21.69 4.45 1.43
N THR A 21 -22.36 3.45 0.86
CA THR A 21 -22.29 2.07 1.33
C THR A 21 -21.23 1.32 0.52
N TYR A 22 -20.24 0.75 1.21
CA TYR A 22 -19.18 -0.04 0.59
C TYR A 22 -19.37 -1.52 0.87
N THR A 23 -19.08 -2.36 -0.11
CA THR A 23 -18.94 -3.80 0.05
C THR A 23 -17.47 -4.20 -0.09
N ILE A 24 -17.07 -5.28 0.58
CA ILE A 24 -15.70 -5.78 0.49
C ILE A 24 -15.50 -6.40 -0.90
N ALA A 25 -14.66 -5.76 -1.72
CA ALA A 25 -14.28 -6.29 -3.03
C ALA A 25 -13.09 -7.27 -2.93
N GLN A 26 -12.13 -6.96 -2.07
CA GLN A 26 -10.89 -7.72 -1.86
C GLN A 26 -10.55 -7.68 -0.36
N ASN A 27 -10.00 -8.76 0.17
CA ASN A 27 -9.44 -8.81 1.52
C ASN A 27 -8.15 -9.64 1.49
N HIS A 28 -7.01 -8.98 1.69
CA HIS A 28 -5.70 -9.61 1.80
C HIS A 28 -5.31 -9.67 3.27
N SER A 29 -5.40 -10.85 3.89
CA SER A 29 -5.06 -11.04 5.30
C SER A 29 -4.69 -12.49 5.62
N GLY A 30 -3.99 -12.67 6.74
CA GLY A 30 -3.61 -13.99 7.23
C GLY A 30 -2.69 -14.77 6.28
N PRO A 31 -2.75 -16.12 6.31
CA PRO A 31 -1.85 -16.98 5.53
C PRO A 31 -1.87 -16.73 4.02
N ASN A 32 -3.01 -16.24 3.50
CA ASN A 32 -3.24 -16.03 2.07
C ASN A 32 -3.00 -14.58 1.63
N PHE A 33 -2.39 -13.74 2.48
CA PHE A 33 -2.15 -12.33 2.18
C PHE A 33 -1.48 -12.15 0.81
N PHE A 34 -0.47 -12.96 0.50
CA PHE A 34 0.36 -12.85 -0.72
C PHE A 34 -0.24 -13.53 -1.96
N ASP A 35 -1.46 -14.05 -1.92
CA ASP A 35 -2.06 -14.76 -3.06
C ASP A 35 -2.62 -13.81 -4.13
N GLY A 36 -3.02 -12.60 -3.72
CA GLY A 36 -3.55 -11.56 -4.61
C GLY A 36 -2.51 -10.60 -5.17
N TRP A 37 -1.23 -10.99 -5.19
CA TRP A 37 -0.12 -10.09 -5.52
C TRP A 37 0.84 -10.68 -6.55
N VAL A 38 1.26 -9.84 -7.49
CA VAL A 38 2.30 -10.13 -8.47
C VAL A 38 3.63 -9.55 -8.00
N PHE A 39 4.65 -10.39 -7.89
CA PHE A 39 6.01 -10.00 -7.57
C PHE A 39 6.73 -9.54 -8.84
N THR A 40 7.23 -8.31 -8.84
CA THR A 40 8.08 -7.79 -9.92
C THR A 40 9.53 -8.03 -9.55
N GLU A 41 10.26 -8.77 -10.38
CA GLU A 41 11.69 -9.03 -10.20
C GLU A 41 12.55 -8.12 -11.07
N GLY A 42 13.81 -7.95 -10.68
CA GLY A 42 14.83 -7.23 -11.42
C GLY A 42 15.25 -5.90 -10.81
N ILE A 43 16.11 -5.19 -11.53
CA ILE A 43 16.64 -3.87 -11.13
C ILE A 43 15.52 -2.84 -11.18
N ASP A 44 15.51 -1.91 -10.22
CA ASP A 44 14.58 -0.78 -10.25
C ASP A 44 14.88 0.19 -11.41
N ALA A 45 14.26 -0.08 -12.56
CA ALA A 45 14.34 0.77 -13.73
C ALA A 45 13.48 2.06 -13.63
N THR A 46 12.62 2.17 -12.60
CA THR A 46 11.63 3.24 -12.51
C THR A 46 12.05 4.41 -11.64
N THR A 47 12.72 4.13 -10.52
CA THR A 47 13.14 5.17 -9.57
C THR A 47 14.65 5.26 -9.39
N VAL A 48 15.40 4.46 -10.16
CA VAL A 48 16.88 4.45 -10.21
C VAL A 48 17.52 4.21 -8.84
N GLY A 49 16.78 3.54 -7.94
CA GLY A 49 17.27 3.18 -6.62
C GLY A 49 18.26 2.01 -6.70
N ASN A 50 19.18 1.93 -5.73
CA ASN A 50 20.10 0.80 -5.57
C ASN A 50 19.38 -0.41 -4.93
N VAL A 51 18.38 -0.95 -5.63
CA VAL A 51 17.48 -2.03 -5.18
C VAL A 51 17.42 -3.12 -6.24
N LEU A 52 17.46 -4.38 -5.78
CA LEU A 52 17.23 -5.55 -6.61
C LEU A 52 15.98 -6.29 -6.13
N TYR A 53 14.88 -6.16 -6.88
CA TYR A 53 13.65 -6.84 -6.54
C TYR A 53 13.75 -8.34 -6.83
N GLN A 54 13.38 -9.15 -5.84
CA GLN A 54 13.45 -10.60 -5.90
C GLN A 54 12.16 -11.21 -6.47
N SER A 55 12.26 -12.40 -7.06
CA SER A 55 11.09 -13.24 -7.36
C SER A 55 10.35 -13.62 -6.07
N ARG A 56 9.11 -14.12 -6.18
CA ARG A 56 8.33 -14.58 -5.03
C ARG A 56 9.04 -15.70 -4.28
N GLU A 57 9.60 -16.67 -5.01
CA GLU A 57 10.31 -17.83 -4.44
C GLU A 57 11.57 -17.38 -3.69
N ALA A 58 12.38 -16.51 -4.31
CA ALA A 58 13.58 -15.97 -3.70
C ALA A 58 13.25 -15.11 -2.46
N ALA A 59 12.19 -14.31 -2.52
CA ALA A 59 11.73 -13.50 -1.39
C ALA A 59 11.28 -14.36 -0.20
N LEU A 60 10.60 -15.49 -0.44
CA LEU A 60 10.20 -16.44 0.61
C LEU A 60 11.43 -17.12 1.22
N GLN A 61 12.38 -17.56 0.39
CA GLN A 61 13.62 -18.20 0.84
C GLN A 61 14.50 -17.25 1.67
N GLN A 62 14.61 -15.99 1.25
CA GLN A 62 15.37 -14.94 1.94
C GLN A 62 14.59 -14.28 3.08
N GLN A 63 13.35 -14.71 3.35
CA GLN A 63 12.46 -14.15 4.38
C GLN A 63 12.23 -12.63 4.20
N LEU A 64 12.10 -12.18 2.95
CA LEU A 64 11.74 -10.80 2.59
C LEU A 64 10.22 -10.60 2.52
N ALA A 65 9.48 -11.67 2.25
CA ALA A 65 8.01 -11.70 2.25
C ALA A 65 7.54 -12.97 2.94
N TYR A 66 6.78 -12.88 4.03
CA TYR A 66 6.21 -14.04 4.72
C TYR A 66 5.08 -13.63 5.66
N VAL A 67 4.33 -14.61 6.18
CA VAL A 67 3.33 -14.38 7.23
C VAL A 67 3.90 -14.89 8.54
N ASP A 68 3.88 -14.06 9.59
CA ASP A 68 4.38 -14.45 10.90
C ASP A 68 3.39 -15.38 11.64
N GLY A 69 3.79 -15.89 12.82
CA GLY A 69 2.93 -16.76 13.64
C GLY A 69 1.66 -16.09 14.17
N ASN A 70 1.56 -14.76 14.11
CA ASN A 70 0.39 -13.99 14.51
C ASN A 70 -0.55 -13.66 13.33
N GLY A 71 -0.18 -14.08 12.10
CA GLY A 71 -0.96 -13.81 10.90
C GLY A 71 -0.67 -12.45 10.25
N HIS A 72 0.38 -11.74 10.67
CA HIS A 72 0.79 -10.49 10.02
C HIS A 72 1.61 -10.79 8.77
N ALA A 73 1.28 -10.09 7.68
CA ALA A 73 2.13 -10.07 6.50
C ALA A 73 3.37 -9.21 6.77
N ILE A 74 4.54 -9.84 6.69
CA ILE A 74 5.84 -9.20 6.81
C ILE A 74 6.39 -8.96 5.41
N ILE A 75 6.67 -7.70 5.12
CA ILE A 75 7.33 -7.23 3.90
C ILE A 75 8.56 -6.44 4.34
N LYS A 76 9.76 -6.90 3.98
CA LYS A 76 11.01 -6.27 4.39
C LYS A 76 12.09 -6.32 3.32
N VAL A 77 13.14 -5.53 3.57
CA VAL A 77 14.39 -5.52 2.79
C VAL A 77 15.42 -6.45 3.45
N ASP A 78 16.46 -6.83 2.69
CA ASP A 78 17.66 -7.40 3.30
C ASP A 78 18.33 -6.37 4.22
N ASN A 79 18.40 -6.70 5.50
CA ASN A 79 18.99 -5.89 6.56
C ASN A 79 20.20 -6.56 7.22
N THR A 80 20.77 -7.57 6.58
CA THR A 80 21.88 -8.39 7.11
C THR A 80 23.15 -8.25 6.30
N THR A 81 23.04 -8.08 4.98
CA THR A 81 24.21 -8.00 4.11
C THR A 81 24.75 -6.57 4.03
N VAL A 82 26.07 -6.44 4.16
CA VAL A 82 26.80 -5.20 3.85
C VAL A 82 27.02 -5.14 2.34
N GLY A 83 26.26 -4.28 1.68
CA GLY A 83 26.41 -4.02 0.25
C GLY A 83 27.71 -3.25 -0.04
N ALA A 84 28.42 -3.63 -1.10
CA ALA A 84 29.61 -2.94 -1.57
C ALA A 84 29.40 -2.42 -3.00
N GLY A 85 29.59 -1.12 -3.20
CA GLY A 85 29.49 -0.47 -4.51
C GLY A 85 28.06 -0.14 -4.96
N ASP A 86 27.97 0.69 -6.00
CA ASP A 86 26.69 1.22 -6.51
C ASP A 86 25.87 0.21 -7.31
N THR A 87 26.45 -0.95 -7.65
CA THR A 87 25.82 -2.03 -8.42
C THR A 87 25.24 -3.16 -7.56
N TYR A 88 25.41 -3.09 -6.23
CA TYR A 88 25.06 -4.18 -5.33
C TYR A 88 23.56 -4.55 -5.36
N GLY A 89 22.68 -3.56 -5.38
CA GLY A 89 21.23 -3.73 -5.35
C GLY A 89 20.76 -4.40 -4.06
N ARG A 90 20.32 -3.63 -3.05
CA ARG A 90 19.78 -4.24 -1.83
C ARG A 90 18.54 -5.08 -2.18
N ALA A 91 18.53 -6.34 -1.77
CA ALA A 91 17.40 -7.22 -2.02
C ALA A 91 16.14 -6.68 -1.33
N SER A 92 15.06 -6.60 -2.10
CA SER A 92 13.75 -6.14 -1.64
C SER A 92 12.67 -6.84 -2.46
N ILE A 93 11.40 -6.53 -2.17
CA ILE A 93 10.27 -6.97 -2.99
C ILE A 93 9.49 -5.78 -3.52
N LYS A 94 8.89 -5.97 -4.69
CA LYS A 94 7.89 -5.07 -5.27
C LYS A 94 6.68 -5.91 -5.63
N ILE A 95 5.54 -5.59 -5.02
CA ILE A 95 4.30 -6.30 -5.24
C ILE A 95 3.27 -5.36 -5.87
N ASN A 96 2.41 -5.90 -6.72
CA ASN A 96 1.26 -5.18 -7.25
C ASN A 96 0.03 -6.07 -7.09
N SER A 97 -1.10 -5.50 -6.67
CA SER A 97 -2.33 -6.28 -6.58
C SER A 97 -2.73 -6.80 -7.97
N THR A 98 -3.24 -8.03 -8.02
CA THR A 98 -3.86 -8.58 -9.23
C THR A 98 -5.19 -7.90 -9.55
N ALA A 99 -5.81 -7.25 -8.55
CA ALA A 99 -7.05 -6.52 -8.72
C ALA A 99 -6.79 -5.06 -9.13
N THR A 100 -7.72 -4.50 -9.89
CA THR A 100 -7.73 -3.09 -10.24
C THR A 100 -8.91 -2.40 -9.56
N PHE A 101 -8.67 -1.20 -9.04
CA PHE A 101 -9.67 -0.43 -8.31
C PHE A 101 -10.08 0.79 -9.13
N GLY A 102 -11.36 0.86 -9.48
CA GLY A 102 -11.94 2.00 -10.21
C GLY A 102 -12.14 3.22 -9.31
N LYS A 103 -12.47 4.35 -9.93
CA LYS A 103 -12.87 5.57 -9.22
C LYS A 103 -14.05 5.28 -8.28
N GLY A 104 -13.99 5.81 -7.06
CA GLY A 104 -15.00 5.56 -6.03
C GLY A 104 -14.75 4.33 -5.15
N SER A 105 -13.68 3.57 -5.41
CA SER A 105 -13.25 2.48 -4.51
C SER A 105 -12.61 3.02 -3.24
N LEU A 106 -12.78 2.31 -2.13
CA LEU A 106 -12.11 2.58 -0.87
C LEU A 106 -11.05 1.50 -0.62
N VAL A 107 -9.80 1.92 -0.40
CA VAL A 107 -8.69 1.02 -0.03
C VAL A 107 -8.29 1.34 1.39
N ILE A 108 -8.28 0.33 2.25
CA ILE A 108 -7.86 0.43 3.65
C ILE A 108 -6.68 -0.49 3.85
N MET A 109 -5.61 0.05 4.42
CA MET A 109 -4.46 -0.71 4.88
C MET A 109 -4.31 -0.52 6.38
N ASP A 110 -4.37 -1.62 7.12
CA ASP A 110 -4.00 -1.65 8.52
C ASP A 110 -2.56 -2.17 8.64
N ALA A 111 -1.67 -1.34 9.16
CA ALA A 111 -0.25 -1.64 9.28
C ALA A 111 0.23 -1.36 10.69
N THR A 112 0.75 -2.39 11.35
CA THR A 112 1.37 -2.27 12.69
C THR A 112 2.75 -1.63 12.63
N HIS A 113 3.39 -1.66 11.45
CA HIS A 113 4.72 -1.12 11.22
C HIS A 113 4.90 -0.72 9.75
N LEU A 114 5.59 0.41 9.52
CA LEU A 114 5.95 0.89 8.18
C LEU A 114 7.47 0.93 8.01
N PRO A 115 7.99 0.77 6.78
CA PRO A 115 9.43 0.83 6.56
C PRO A 115 10.01 2.18 7.01
N TYR A 116 11.15 2.13 7.69
CA TYR A 116 11.94 3.30 8.10
C TYR A 116 13.43 3.02 7.90
N GLY A 117 14.22 4.07 7.76
CA GLY A 117 15.68 3.97 7.64
C GLY A 117 16.27 5.04 6.72
N GLU A 118 17.55 5.33 6.92
CA GLU A 118 18.35 6.17 6.03
C GLU A 118 19.20 5.32 5.09
N ALA A 119 19.38 5.79 3.86
CA ALA A 119 20.29 5.15 2.92
C ALA A 119 21.73 5.61 3.21
N PRO A 120 22.72 4.70 3.25
CA PRO A 120 24.11 5.10 3.42
C PRO A 120 24.58 5.95 2.21
N PRO A 121 25.37 7.02 2.43
CA PRO A 121 25.95 7.81 1.35
C PRO A 121 26.78 6.92 0.41
N PRO A 122 26.85 7.18 -0.92
CA PRO A 122 26.33 8.33 -1.70
C PRO A 122 24.90 8.14 -2.23
N SER A 123 24.24 7.02 -1.90
CA SER A 123 22.96 6.57 -2.50
C SER A 123 21.71 7.36 -2.07
N GLY A 124 21.88 8.57 -1.51
CA GLY A 124 20.86 9.32 -0.80
C GLY A 124 19.54 9.47 -1.54
N ARG A 125 18.59 8.57 -1.22
CA ARG A 125 17.13 8.71 -1.28
C ARG A 125 16.52 7.52 -0.56
N SER A 126 16.13 7.72 0.69
CA SER A 126 15.19 6.82 1.36
C SER A 126 13.81 7.09 0.75
N THR A 127 13.38 6.24 -0.16
CA THR A 127 11.98 6.24 -0.62
C THR A 127 11.39 4.89 -0.24
N ALA A 128 10.90 4.80 1.00
CA ALA A 128 9.90 3.82 1.35
C ALA A 128 8.61 4.19 0.60
N ARG A 129 8.44 3.64 -0.60
CA ARG A 129 7.19 3.77 -1.35
C ARG A 129 6.43 2.46 -1.17
N LEU A 130 5.35 2.51 -0.40
CA LEU A 130 4.29 1.53 -0.55
C LEU A 130 3.64 1.77 -1.92
N ILE A 131 3.75 0.77 -2.78
CA ILE A 131 2.98 0.61 -4.01
C ILE A 131 2.11 -0.62 -3.84
#